data_AF-A0A140K658-F1
#
_entry.id   AF-A0A140K658-F1
#
_cell.length_a   1.000
_cell.length_b   1.000
_cell.length_c   1.000
_cell.angle_alpha   90.00
_cell.angle_beta   90.00
_cell.angle_gamma   90.00
#
_symmetry.space_group_name_H-M   'P 1'
#
loop_
_entity.id
_entity.type
_entity.pdbx_description
1 polymer ?
#
loop_
_entity_poly.entity_id
_entity_poly.type
_entity_poly.pdbx_seq_one_letter_code
_entity_poly.pdbx_strand_id
1 'polypeptide(L)'
;MTGFESDQFSSSDELLKQLLFELHNSKKFFVQQQLIIARMVELILRSRPICRPFNGNLWGIYQEIHDQAKQQIFQLITQNELRFSPRKVNINVWKNNLQKQAFKAILTDNNLKKLGLEAQKAPPQSELRSYALTELIRAIQLSQRLCRPYQGSFTPQFYQLLYEEAVIITFTYVCLRIDLYDPQRGKGKFMNWVNFRLEKAIIECRRKFNHWQNKEIPTLTDLETINQPEVSPLLSELLYRYIEEDANQVFSQIHIRNRPDANFRAIALAKFNGYSWEEIAENFQLSVSTLSSFYQRSCQKLAPLLKKELQS
;
A
#
# COMPACT_ATOMS: atom_id res chain seq x y z
N MET A 1 43.17 18.20 20.28
CA MET A 1 42.23 18.84 19.33
C MET A 1 41.16 17.82 19.02
N THR A 2 39.94 18.13 19.50
CA THR A 2 38.61 17.69 19.02
C THR A 2 38.42 16.17 18.82
N GLY A 3 37.84 15.42 19.76
CA GLY A 3 36.68 15.75 20.58
C GLY A 3 35.42 15.79 19.73
N PHE A 4 35.08 14.67 19.06
CA PHE A 4 33.77 14.50 18.44
C PHE A 4 32.79 14.06 19.53
N GLU A 5 32.06 15.03 20.06
CA GLU A 5 30.83 14.81 20.81
C GLU A 5 29.86 14.05 19.91
N SER A 6 29.67 12.76 20.21
CA SER A 6 28.56 11.99 19.68
C SER A 6 27.30 12.45 20.42
N ASP A 7 26.58 13.38 19.80
CA ASP A 7 25.30 13.89 20.25
C ASP A 7 24.34 12.74 20.63
N GLN A 8 23.91 12.78 21.88
CA GLN A 8 22.87 11.93 22.46
C GLN A 8 21.51 12.25 21.81
N PHE A 9 21.16 11.55 20.73
CA PHE A 9 19.75 11.44 20.34
C PHE A 9 19.05 10.46 21.28
N SER A 10 18.69 10.92 22.49
CA SER A 10 17.77 10.17 23.34
C SER A 10 16.44 10.05 22.61
N SER A 11 15.99 8.82 22.37
CA SER A 11 14.76 8.56 21.62
C SER A 11 13.57 9.26 22.30
N SER A 12 12.61 9.78 21.54
CA SER A 12 11.42 10.44 22.12
C SER A 12 10.68 9.55 23.14
N ASP A 13 10.81 8.24 23.00
CA ASP A 13 10.27 7.26 23.95
C ASP A 13 11.11 7.19 25.25
N GLU A 14 12.43 7.33 25.19
CA GLU A 14 13.29 7.40 26.39
C GLU A 14 13.00 8.63 27.24
N LEU A 15 12.82 9.79 26.59
CA LEU A 15 12.40 11.03 27.25
C LEU A 15 11.02 10.88 27.92
N LEU A 16 10.05 10.22 27.25
CA LEU A 16 8.76 9.91 27.86
C LEU A 16 8.89 8.99 29.08
N LYS A 17 9.81 8.02 29.03
CA LYS A 17 10.13 7.11 30.15
C LYS A 17 10.68 7.86 31.36
N GLN A 18 11.59 8.80 31.13
CA GLN A 18 12.18 9.65 32.16
C GLN A 18 11.12 10.55 32.81
N LEU A 19 10.31 11.24 31.99
CA LEU A 19 9.24 12.11 32.49
C LEU A 19 8.18 11.33 33.29
N LEU A 20 7.86 10.09 32.89
CA LEU A 20 6.98 9.21 33.67
C LEU A 20 7.57 8.86 35.04
N PHE A 21 8.88 8.64 35.13
CA PHE A 21 9.57 8.36 36.39
C PHE A 21 9.62 9.61 37.29
N GLU A 22 9.90 10.78 36.72
CA GLU A 22 9.87 12.07 37.41
C GLU A 22 8.47 12.38 37.94
N LEU A 23 7.43 12.19 37.12
CA LEU A 23 6.03 12.38 37.52
C LEU A 23 5.70 11.51 38.74
N HIS A 24 6.07 10.23 38.71
CA HIS A 24 5.82 9.30 39.82
C HIS A 24 6.57 9.67 41.12
N ASN A 25 7.75 10.29 41.02
CA ASN A 25 8.55 10.68 42.19
C ASN A 25 8.21 12.07 42.72
N SER A 26 7.64 12.95 41.88
CA SER A 26 7.29 14.34 42.19
C SER A 26 6.04 14.55 43.05
N LYS A 27 5.58 13.52 43.79
CA LYS A 27 4.30 13.45 44.53
C LYS A 27 3.97 14.61 45.50
N LYS A 28 4.86 15.59 45.67
CA LYS A 28 4.74 16.72 46.61
C LYS A 28 4.50 18.09 45.97
N PHE A 29 4.66 18.26 44.65
CA PHE A 29 4.57 19.59 44.00
C PHE A 29 3.63 19.60 42.80
N PHE A 30 2.39 20.07 43.01
CA PHE A 30 1.34 20.13 41.99
C PHE A 30 1.74 20.92 40.73
N VAL A 31 2.42 22.05 40.87
CA VAL A 31 2.87 22.88 39.72
C VAL A 31 3.90 22.14 38.86
N GLN A 32 4.82 21.41 39.50
CA GLN A 32 5.84 20.64 38.77
C GLN A 32 5.21 19.45 38.03
N GLN A 33 4.21 18.80 38.63
CA GLN A 33 3.45 17.73 37.97
C GLN A 33 2.77 18.24 36.70
N GLN A 34 2.10 19.39 36.76
CA GLN A 34 1.45 19.97 35.58
C GLN A 34 2.45 20.29 34.45
N LEU A 35 3.64 20.81 34.77
CA LEU A 35 4.69 21.08 33.78
C LEU A 35 5.22 19.80 33.13
N ILE A 36 5.45 18.74 33.92
CA ILE A 36 5.89 17.44 33.43
C ILE A 36 4.83 16.85 32.48
N ILE A 37 3.56 16.87 32.88
CA ILE A 37 2.45 16.36 32.05
C ILE A 37 2.33 17.17 30.76
N ALA A 38 2.42 18.50 30.82
CA ALA A 38 2.38 19.35 29.63
C ALA A 38 3.49 18.96 28.63
N ARG A 39 4.72 18.75 29.11
CA ARG A 39 5.84 18.30 28.28
C ARG A 39 5.61 16.90 27.70
N MET A 40 5.02 15.98 28.48
CA MET A 40 4.65 14.65 27.99
C MET A 40 3.58 14.72 26.90
N VAL A 41 2.54 15.55 27.07
CA VAL A 41 1.48 15.76 26.09
C VAL A 41 2.07 16.22 24.75
N GLU A 42 3.00 17.17 24.78
CA GLU A 42 3.69 17.64 23.57
C GLU A 42 4.46 16.51 22.88
N LEU A 43 5.24 15.73 23.62
CA LEU A 43 5.98 14.60 23.07
C LEU A 43 5.06 13.52 22.48
N ILE A 44 3.94 13.21 23.15
CA ILE A 44 2.94 12.26 22.67
C ILE A 44 2.30 12.76 21.38
N LEU A 45 1.99 14.05 21.30
CA LEU A 45 1.38 14.62 20.10
C LEU A 45 2.38 14.92 18.97
N ARG A 46 3.69 14.75 19.15
CA ARG A 46 4.65 14.84 18.04
C ARG A 46 4.41 13.76 16.98
N SER A 47 4.00 12.55 17.36
CA SER A 47 3.73 11.45 16.42
C SER A 47 2.35 11.53 15.73
N ARG A 48 1.85 12.75 15.52
CA ARG A 48 0.47 13.14 15.13
C ARG A 48 -0.29 12.08 14.31
N PRO A 49 -1.31 11.42 14.90
CA PRO A 49 -2.19 10.53 14.14
C PRO A 49 -3.14 11.29 13.21
N ILE A 50 -3.46 12.56 13.52
CA ILE A 50 -4.27 13.50 12.76
C ILE A 50 -3.83 14.94 13.11
N CYS A 51 -4.25 15.94 12.32
CA CYS A 51 -3.92 17.36 12.40
C CYS A 51 -2.43 17.61 12.21
N ARG A 52 -1.86 17.06 11.12
CA ARG A 52 -0.48 17.39 10.71
C ARG A 52 -0.44 18.84 10.21
N PRO A 53 0.58 19.65 10.54
CA PRO A 53 0.67 21.00 10.01
C PRO A 53 0.71 20.96 8.49
N PHE A 54 -0.04 21.85 7.83
CA PHE A 54 0.05 22.07 6.40
C PHE A 54 0.69 23.45 6.19
N ASN A 55 1.76 23.51 5.40
CA ASN A 55 2.64 24.68 5.29
C ASN A 55 3.11 25.24 6.65
N GLY A 56 3.42 24.33 7.59
CA GLY A 56 3.93 24.67 8.91
C GLY A 56 2.88 25.03 9.97
N ASN A 57 1.62 25.24 9.59
CA ASN A 57 0.57 25.72 10.50
C ASN A 57 -0.67 24.81 10.55
N LEU A 58 -1.42 24.92 11.64
CA LEU A 58 -2.79 24.43 11.77
C LEU A 58 -3.73 25.64 11.85
N TRP A 59 -4.94 25.50 11.36
CA TRP A 59 -5.96 26.55 11.42
C TRP A 59 -7.35 25.95 11.60
N GLY A 60 -8.30 26.80 12.00
CA GLY A 60 -9.72 26.44 12.09
C GLY A 60 -9.96 25.15 12.88
N ILE A 61 -10.73 24.24 12.27
CA ILE A 61 -11.10 22.97 12.91
C ILE A 61 -9.88 22.07 13.22
N TYR A 62 -8.81 22.12 12.42
CA TYR A 62 -7.62 21.29 12.68
C TYR A 62 -6.89 21.73 13.94
N GLN A 63 -6.84 23.04 14.18
CA GLN A 63 -6.30 23.59 15.42
C GLN A 63 -7.22 23.29 16.60
N GLU A 64 -8.54 23.48 16.45
CA GLU A 64 -9.52 23.14 17.49
C GLU A 64 -9.39 21.67 17.95
N ILE A 65 -9.31 20.73 17.01
CA ILE A 65 -9.17 19.29 17.31
C ILE A 65 -7.84 19.02 18.00
N HIS A 66 -6.74 19.63 17.53
CA HIS A 66 -5.43 19.46 18.13
C HIS A 66 -5.38 19.98 19.58
N ASP A 67 -5.99 21.13 19.85
CA ASP A 67 -6.02 21.71 21.18
C ASP A 67 -6.97 20.94 22.13
N GLN A 68 -8.09 20.44 21.62
CA GLN A 68 -8.93 19.48 22.36
C GLN A 68 -8.17 18.19 22.67
N ALA A 69 -7.39 17.66 21.73
CA ALA A 69 -6.57 16.47 21.96
C ALA A 69 -5.53 16.70 23.06
N LYS A 70 -4.86 17.86 23.07
CA LYS A 70 -3.94 18.26 24.14
C LYS A 70 -4.61 18.22 25.51
N GLN A 71 -5.76 18.88 25.63
CA GLN A 71 -6.52 18.95 26.89
C GLN A 71 -6.99 17.56 27.34
N GLN A 72 -7.52 16.76 26.42
CA GLN A 72 -8.01 15.42 26.72
C GLN A 72 -6.88 14.49 27.18
N ILE A 73 -5.72 14.53 26.52
CA ILE A 73 -4.55 13.75 26.91
C ILE A 73 -4.04 14.18 28.27
N PHE A 74 -3.96 15.49 28.52
CA PHE A 74 -3.57 16.03 29.82
C PHE A 74 -4.47 15.48 30.93
N GLN A 75 -5.79 15.59 30.77
CA GLN A 75 -6.77 15.08 31.72
C GLN A 75 -6.64 13.56 31.93
N LEU A 76 -6.45 12.79 30.86
CA LEU A 76 -6.27 11.33 30.95
C LEU A 76 -5.01 10.96 31.73
N ILE A 77 -3.91 11.70 31.57
CA ILE A 77 -2.69 11.46 32.35
C ILE A 77 -2.95 11.82 33.81
N THR A 78 -3.47 13.02 34.10
CA THR A 78 -3.76 13.48 35.46
C THR A 78 -4.68 12.54 36.23
N GLN A 79 -5.75 12.04 35.60
CA GLN A 79 -6.69 11.11 36.23
C GLN A 79 -6.11 9.73 36.50
N ASN A 80 -5.12 9.29 35.71
CA ASN A 80 -4.51 7.96 35.85
C ASN A 80 -3.19 7.96 36.64
N GLU A 81 -2.75 9.10 37.19
CA GLU A 81 -1.51 9.26 37.98
C GLU A 81 -1.36 8.22 39.10
N LEU A 82 -2.46 7.73 39.67
CA LEU A 82 -2.44 6.81 40.81
C LEU A 82 -2.29 5.32 40.44
N ARG A 83 -2.36 4.94 39.16
CA ARG A 83 -2.39 3.52 38.74
C ARG A 83 -1.13 3.02 38.03
N PHE A 84 -0.14 3.88 37.77
CA PHE A 84 1.00 3.52 36.94
C PHE A 84 2.22 3.03 37.73
N SER A 85 2.72 1.84 37.36
CA SER A 85 4.03 1.33 37.76
C SER A 85 5.03 1.50 36.61
N PRO A 86 5.92 2.51 36.64
CA PRO A 86 6.79 2.86 35.51
C PRO A 86 7.75 1.73 35.05
N ARG A 87 8.00 0.72 35.90
CA ARG A 87 8.90 -0.41 35.60
C ARG A 87 8.32 -1.48 34.67
N LYS A 88 7.00 -1.51 34.40
CA LYS A 88 6.34 -2.56 33.59
C LYS A 88 5.61 -2.04 32.34
N VAL A 89 5.64 -0.74 32.08
CA VAL A 89 4.84 -0.13 31.01
C VAL A 89 5.61 -0.14 29.69
N ASN A 90 5.02 -0.75 28.66
CA ASN A 90 5.44 -0.53 27.29
C ASN A 90 4.95 0.85 26.84
N ILE A 91 5.86 1.82 26.72
CA ILE A 91 5.52 3.22 26.39
C ILE A 91 4.79 3.33 25.06
N ASN A 92 5.20 2.57 24.05
CA ASN A 92 4.60 2.68 22.72
C ASN A 92 3.14 2.23 22.73
N VAL A 93 2.86 1.11 23.39
CA VAL A 93 1.47 0.64 23.58
C VAL A 93 0.66 1.65 24.40
N TRP A 94 1.25 2.17 25.48
CA TRP A 94 0.60 3.17 26.33
C TRP A 94 0.29 4.47 25.59
N LYS A 95 1.28 5.04 24.88
CA LYS A 95 1.16 6.24 24.03
C LYS A 95 0.07 6.06 22.98
N ASN A 96 0.10 4.96 22.24
CA ASN A 96 -0.88 4.66 21.19
C ASN A 96 -2.30 4.51 21.76
N ASN A 97 -2.44 3.85 22.90
CA ASN A 97 -3.74 3.69 23.57
C ASN A 97 -4.29 5.03 24.05
N LEU A 98 -3.46 5.87 24.64
CA LEU A 98 -3.83 7.19 25.13
C LEU A 98 -4.26 8.11 23.98
N GLN A 99 -3.49 8.13 22.89
CA GLN A 99 -3.90 8.83 21.66
C GLN A 99 -5.23 8.29 21.14
N LYS A 100 -5.37 6.98 21.01
CA LYS A 100 -6.61 6.34 20.51
C LYS A 100 -7.82 6.69 21.37
N GLN A 101 -7.67 6.70 22.70
CA GLN A 101 -8.74 7.10 23.63
C GLN A 101 -9.09 8.58 23.51
N ALA A 102 -8.07 9.46 23.50
CA ALA A 102 -8.28 10.90 23.37
C ALA A 102 -8.96 11.25 22.04
N PHE A 103 -8.43 10.75 20.92
CA PHE A 103 -9.00 11.03 19.59
C PHE A 103 -10.42 10.44 19.45
N LYS A 104 -10.69 9.26 20.00
CA LYS A 104 -12.06 8.70 20.00
C LYS A 104 -13.05 9.59 20.77
N ALA A 105 -12.63 10.19 21.89
CA ALA A 105 -13.47 11.06 22.69
C ALA A 105 -13.76 12.39 21.96
N ILE A 106 -12.75 13.02 21.35
CA ILE A 106 -12.90 14.32 20.70
C ILE A 106 -13.52 14.23 19.30
N LEU A 107 -13.31 13.15 18.54
CA LEU A 107 -13.81 13.00 17.17
C LEU A 107 -15.30 12.64 17.16
N THR A 108 -16.10 13.62 17.57
CA THR A 108 -17.55 13.60 17.52
C THR A 108 -18.05 13.77 16.09
N ASP A 109 -19.32 13.41 15.85
CA ASP A 109 -19.94 13.60 14.54
C ASP A 109 -19.91 15.08 14.09
N ASN A 110 -20.04 16.03 15.04
CA ASN A 110 -19.92 17.45 14.75
C ASN A 110 -18.52 17.83 14.26
N ASN A 111 -17.45 17.29 14.88
CA ASN A 111 -16.09 17.55 14.45
C ASN A 111 -15.82 16.92 13.07
N LEU A 112 -16.32 15.71 12.83
CA LEU A 112 -16.24 15.06 11.51
C LEU A 112 -17.01 15.83 10.44
N LYS A 113 -18.17 16.39 10.78
CA LYS A 113 -18.96 17.27 9.92
C LYS A 113 -18.18 18.53 9.54
N LYS A 114 -17.58 19.22 10.52
CA LYS A 114 -16.74 20.40 10.27
C LYS A 114 -15.55 20.06 9.36
N LEU A 115 -14.86 18.94 9.60
CA LEU A 115 -13.78 18.46 8.73
C LEU A 115 -14.27 18.18 7.29
N GLY A 116 -15.44 17.54 7.15
CA GLY A 116 -16.07 17.30 5.85
C GLY A 116 -16.38 18.58 5.09
N LEU A 117 -16.89 19.60 5.80
CA LEU A 117 -17.16 20.92 5.24
C LEU A 117 -15.89 21.65 4.81
N GLU A 118 -14.81 21.58 5.58
CA GLU A 118 -13.53 22.19 5.18
C GLU A 118 -12.94 21.49 3.95
N ALA A 119 -13.05 20.16 3.87
CA ALA A 119 -12.64 19.42 2.67
C ALA A 119 -13.50 19.77 1.43
N GLN A 120 -14.80 20.00 1.62
CA GLN A 120 -15.72 20.42 0.56
C GLN A 120 -15.40 21.83 0.03
N LYS A 121 -15.07 22.77 0.92
CA LYS A 121 -14.71 24.15 0.57
C LYS A 121 -13.38 24.26 -0.18
N ALA A 122 -12.45 23.35 0.09
CA ALA A 122 -11.14 23.36 -0.54
C ALA A 122 -11.25 23.19 -2.07
N PRO A 123 -10.51 23.95 -2.89
CA PRO A 123 -10.60 23.88 -4.34
C PRO A 123 -10.33 22.47 -4.88
N PRO A 124 -11.09 22.00 -5.89
CA PRO A 124 -10.82 20.72 -6.55
C PRO A 124 -9.35 20.62 -7.01
N GLN A 125 -8.76 19.43 -6.86
CA GLN A 125 -7.36 19.13 -7.26
C GLN A 125 -6.26 19.94 -6.54
N SER A 126 -6.58 20.73 -5.52
CA SER A 126 -5.56 21.44 -4.72
C SER A 126 -4.89 20.53 -3.68
N GLU A 127 -3.64 20.86 -3.33
CA GLU A 127 -2.94 20.19 -2.21
C GLU A 127 -3.71 20.33 -0.90
N LEU A 128 -4.33 21.49 -0.68
CA LEU A 128 -5.18 21.76 0.48
C LEU A 128 -6.34 20.76 0.56
N ARG A 129 -6.96 20.44 -0.58
CA ARG A 129 -8.05 19.46 -0.63
C ARG A 129 -7.56 18.04 -0.37
N SER A 130 -6.42 17.66 -0.95
CA SER A 130 -5.79 16.37 -0.67
C SER A 130 -5.43 16.22 0.81
N TYR A 131 -4.90 17.27 1.42
CA TYR A 131 -4.65 17.35 2.86
C TYR A 131 -5.96 17.20 3.67
N ALA A 132 -6.96 18.02 3.37
CA ALA A 132 -8.23 18.04 4.10
C ALA A 132 -8.96 16.68 4.05
N LEU A 133 -8.98 16.04 2.87
CA LEU A 133 -9.54 14.71 2.69
C LEU A 133 -8.73 13.64 3.44
N THR A 134 -7.40 13.70 3.41
CA THR A 134 -6.54 12.77 4.16
C THR A 134 -6.82 12.85 5.66
N GLU A 135 -6.90 14.07 6.20
CA GLU A 135 -7.19 14.30 7.61
C GLU A 135 -8.62 13.86 7.98
N LEU A 136 -9.60 14.09 7.09
CA LEU A 136 -10.97 13.59 7.26
C LEU A 136 -11.04 12.06 7.33
N ILE A 137 -10.38 11.34 6.41
CA ILE A 137 -10.37 9.87 6.41
C ILE A 137 -9.72 9.32 7.69
N ARG A 138 -8.57 9.91 8.10
CA ARG A 138 -7.93 9.55 9.38
C ARG A 138 -8.87 9.80 10.56
N ALA A 139 -9.60 10.91 10.56
CA ALA A 139 -10.59 11.23 11.60
C ALA A 139 -11.68 10.16 11.67
N ILE A 140 -12.25 9.78 10.53
CA ILE A 140 -13.28 8.75 10.45
C ILE A 140 -12.76 7.43 11.03
N GLN A 141 -11.56 7.00 10.65
CA GLN A 141 -10.93 5.78 11.16
C GLN A 141 -10.72 5.83 12.68
N LEU A 142 -10.14 6.92 13.20
CA LEU A 142 -9.85 7.09 14.62
C LEU A 142 -11.12 7.19 15.48
N SER A 143 -12.20 7.76 14.93
CA SER A 143 -13.48 7.91 15.63
C SER A 143 -14.15 6.57 15.98
N GLN A 144 -13.84 5.49 15.23
CA GLN A 144 -14.51 4.17 15.34
C GLN A 144 -16.03 4.24 15.21
N ARG A 145 -16.56 5.22 14.47
CA ARG A 145 -18.00 5.43 14.26
C ARG A 145 -18.55 4.74 13.01
N LEU A 146 -17.72 4.01 12.27
CA LEU A 146 -18.18 3.22 11.12
C LEU A 146 -19.11 2.11 11.61
N CYS A 147 -20.26 1.97 10.95
CA CYS A 147 -21.19 0.90 11.28
C CYS A 147 -20.58 -0.46 10.86
N ARG A 148 -20.97 -1.52 11.58
CA ARG A 148 -20.69 -2.90 11.17
C ARG A 148 -22.03 -3.60 10.93
N PRO A 149 -22.51 -3.65 9.68
CA PRO A 149 -23.74 -4.36 9.34
C PRO A 149 -23.69 -5.84 9.72
N TYR A 150 -24.87 -6.47 9.78
CA TYR A 150 -24.99 -7.87 10.22
C TYR A 150 -24.18 -8.82 9.36
N GLN A 151 -23.35 -9.66 9.98
CA GLN A 151 -22.42 -10.59 9.33
C GLN A 151 -23.12 -11.59 8.39
N GLY A 152 -24.36 -12.02 8.70
CA GLY A 152 -25.06 -12.99 7.86
C GLY A 152 -24.44 -14.38 7.93
N SER A 153 -24.44 -15.09 6.80
CA SER A 153 -23.91 -16.46 6.67
C SER A 153 -22.41 -16.53 6.34
N PHE A 154 -21.68 -15.43 6.41
CA PHE A 154 -20.25 -15.42 6.07
C PHE A 154 -19.43 -15.82 7.29
N THR A 155 -18.30 -16.52 7.06
CA THR A 155 -17.33 -16.78 8.13
C THR A 155 -16.77 -15.45 8.67
N PRO A 156 -16.37 -15.36 9.95
CA PRO A 156 -15.86 -14.12 10.52
C PRO A 156 -14.68 -13.52 9.74
N GLN A 157 -13.78 -14.37 9.25
CA GLN A 157 -12.60 -13.99 8.49
C GLN A 157 -12.99 -13.44 7.12
N PHE A 158 -13.89 -14.13 6.40
CA PHE A 158 -14.36 -13.66 5.10
C PHE A 158 -15.16 -12.37 5.22
N TYR A 159 -16.02 -12.26 6.24
CA TYR A 159 -16.74 -11.03 6.52
C TYR A 159 -15.80 -9.86 6.79
N GLN A 160 -14.70 -10.08 7.50
CA GLN A 160 -13.71 -9.04 7.76
C GLN A 160 -13.05 -8.54 6.46
N LEU A 161 -12.71 -9.43 5.52
CA LEU A 161 -12.23 -9.03 4.18
C LEU A 161 -13.27 -8.21 3.39
N LEU A 162 -14.52 -8.68 3.36
CA LEU A 162 -15.61 -7.95 2.71
C LEU A 162 -15.81 -6.57 3.32
N TYR A 163 -15.71 -6.47 4.64
CA TYR A 163 -15.86 -5.25 5.39
C TYR A 163 -14.72 -4.28 5.08
N GLU A 164 -13.47 -4.75 5.07
CA GLU A 164 -12.30 -3.94 4.71
C GLU A 164 -12.40 -3.39 3.29
N GLU A 165 -12.78 -4.22 2.31
CA GLU A 165 -13.03 -3.79 0.94
C GLU A 165 -14.13 -2.73 0.87
N ALA A 166 -15.25 -2.95 1.57
CA ALA A 166 -16.34 -1.99 1.60
C ALA A 166 -15.96 -0.66 2.26
N VAL A 167 -15.08 -0.68 3.27
CA VAL A 167 -14.52 0.52 3.89
C VAL A 167 -13.67 1.31 2.89
N ILE A 168 -12.81 0.63 2.11
CA ILE A 168 -11.99 1.27 1.06
C ILE A 168 -12.88 1.91 -0.01
N ILE A 169 -13.89 1.20 -0.49
CA ILE A 169 -14.88 1.72 -1.44
C ILE A 169 -15.58 2.96 -0.87
N THR A 170 -15.92 2.92 0.42
CA THR A 170 -16.58 4.04 1.12
C THR A 170 -15.68 5.25 1.23
N PHE A 171 -14.42 5.09 1.61
CA PHE A 171 -13.46 6.19 1.69
C PHE A 171 -13.19 6.80 0.33
N THR A 172 -13.06 5.96 -0.70
CA THR A 172 -12.94 6.43 -2.09
C THR A 172 -14.14 7.27 -2.48
N TYR A 173 -15.35 6.83 -2.15
CA TYR A 173 -16.57 7.61 -2.38
C TYR A 173 -16.54 8.94 -1.62
N VAL A 174 -16.18 8.95 -0.33
CA VAL A 174 -16.07 10.19 0.45
C VAL A 174 -15.10 11.17 -0.22
N CYS A 175 -13.91 10.71 -0.64
CA CYS A 175 -12.93 11.57 -1.31
C CYS A 175 -13.42 12.13 -2.65
N LEU A 176 -14.04 11.29 -3.48
CA LEU A 176 -14.47 11.66 -4.83
C LEU A 176 -15.79 12.44 -4.85
N ARG A 177 -16.63 12.29 -3.82
CA ARG A 177 -18.00 12.81 -3.77
C ARG A 177 -18.27 13.70 -2.56
N ILE A 178 -17.23 14.24 -1.92
CA ILE A 178 -17.39 15.18 -0.79
C ILE A 178 -18.23 16.41 -1.19
N ASP A 179 -18.18 16.83 -2.46
CA ASP A 179 -18.98 17.96 -2.95
C ASP A 179 -20.49 17.69 -2.94
N LEU A 180 -20.89 16.41 -3.00
CA LEU A 180 -22.29 16.00 -2.92
C LEU A 180 -22.80 15.87 -1.49
N TYR A 181 -21.93 16.06 -0.49
CA TYR A 181 -22.35 16.03 0.90
C TYR A 181 -23.26 17.23 1.20
N ASP A 182 -24.47 16.93 1.67
CA ASP A 182 -25.42 17.91 2.16
C ASP A 182 -25.47 17.87 3.71
N PRO A 183 -25.04 18.95 4.40
CA PRO A 183 -25.04 19.06 5.85
C PRO A 183 -26.42 19.01 6.52
N GLN A 184 -27.52 19.20 5.78
CA GLN A 184 -28.89 19.16 6.29
C GLN A 184 -29.51 17.77 6.17
N ARG A 185 -28.98 16.93 5.29
CA ARG A 185 -29.48 15.56 5.07
C ARG A 185 -29.11 14.63 6.23
N GLY A 186 -29.86 13.54 6.41
CA GLY A 186 -29.51 12.47 7.34
C GLY A 186 -29.51 12.90 8.81
N LYS A 187 -30.49 13.72 9.23
CA LYS A 187 -30.57 14.32 10.58
C LYS A 187 -29.38 15.22 10.92
N GLY A 188 -28.75 15.79 9.90
CA GLY A 188 -27.60 16.69 10.02
C GLY A 188 -26.31 16.03 10.50
N LYS A 189 -26.24 14.69 10.52
CA LYS A 189 -25.08 13.93 10.98
C LYS A 189 -24.19 13.48 9.84
N PHE A 190 -22.89 13.74 9.93
CA PHE A 190 -21.93 13.38 8.88
C PHE A 190 -21.76 11.86 8.75
N MET A 191 -21.63 11.14 9.87
CA MET A 191 -21.44 9.69 9.84
C MET A 191 -22.66 8.93 9.33
N ASN A 192 -23.86 9.53 9.32
CA ASN A 192 -25.02 8.89 8.68
C ASN A 192 -24.83 8.79 7.17
N TRP A 193 -24.26 9.82 6.54
CA TRP A 193 -23.96 9.81 5.11
C TRP A 193 -22.86 8.77 4.78
N VAL A 194 -21.79 8.74 5.59
CA VAL A 194 -20.69 7.76 5.45
C VAL A 194 -21.19 6.34 5.66
N ASN A 195 -21.94 6.08 6.74
CA ASN A 195 -22.44 4.75 7.07
C ASN A 195 -23.51 4.26 6.09
N PHE A 196 -24.34 5.17 5.55
CA PHE A 196 -25.25 4.82 4.47
C PHE A 196 -24.49 4.34 3.23
N ARG A 197 -23.40 5.03 2.84
CA ARG A 197 -22.55 4.56 1.74
C ARG A 197 -21.91 3.20 2.05
N LEU A 198 -21.40 3.02 3.27
CA LEU A 198 -20.78 1.76 3.72
C LEU A 198 -21.74 0.58 3.64
N GLU A 199 -22.98 0.76 4.07
CA GLU A 199 -24.01 -0.28 3.96
C GLU A 199 -24.24 -0.69 2.49
N LYS A 200 -24.29 0.29 1.57
CA LYS A 200 -24.38 0.01 0.13
C LYS A 200 -23.13 -0.68 -0.41
N ALA A 201 -21.94 -0.26 0.03
CA ALA A 201 -20.68 -0.86 -0.39
C ALA A 201 -20.59 -2.34 0.05
N ILE A 202 -21.07 -2.68 1.26
CA ILE A 202 -21.12 -4.07 1.72
C ILE A 202 -22.07 -4.90 0.86
N ILE A 203 -23.23 -4.36 0.47
CA ILE A 203 -24.16 -5.04 -0.44
C ILE A 203 -23.51 -5.25 -1.82
N GLU A 204 -22.79 -4.26 -2.35
CA GLU A 204 -22.02 -4.38 -3.59
C GLU A 204 -20.98 -5.49 -3.50
N CYS A 205 -20.15 -5.51 -2.44
CA CYS A 205 -19.17 -6.57 -2.21
C CYS A 205 -19.85 -7.94 -2.14
N ARG A 206 -20.93 -8.08 -1.36
CA ARG A 206 -21.68 -9.34 -1.26
C ARG A 206 -22.20 -9.84 -2.61
N ARG A 207 -22.72 -8.94 -3.45
CA ARG A 207 -23.19 -9.30 -4.80
C ARG A 207 -22.06 -9.76 -5.70
N LYS A 208 -20.93 -9.02 -5.68
CA LYS A 208 -19.72 -9.42 -6.41
C LYS A 208 -19.27 -10.82 -5.99
N PHE A 209 -19.20 -11.11 -4.69
CA PHE A 209 -18.74 -12.42 -4.18
C PHE A 209 -19.76 -13.55 -4.32
N ASN A 210 -21.06 -13.30 -4.18
CA ASN A 210 -22.09 -14.31 -4.46
C ASN A 210 -22.03 -14.80 -5.92
N HIS A 211 -21.57 -13.96 -6.86
CA HIS A 211 -21.35 -14.40 -8.25
C HIS A 211 -20.26 -15.48 -8.36
N TRP A 212 -19.27 -15.47 -7.46
CA TRP A 212 -18.15 -16.44 -7.41
C TRP A 212 -18.44 -17.67 -6.52
N GLN A 213 -19.68 -17.82 -6.02
CA GLN A 213 -20.22 -18.93 -5.21
C GLN A 213 -19.50 -19.33 -3.91
N ASN A 214 -18.31 -18.80 -3.60
CA ASN A 214 -17.57 -19.15 -2.39
C ASN A 214 -17.79 -18.13 -1.27
N LYS A 215 -18.31 -18.60 -0.13
CA LYS A 215 -18.48 -17.83 1.12
C LYS A 215 -17.36 -18.05 2.13
N GLU A 216 -16.32 -18.76 1.71
CA GLU A 216 -15.14 -19.12 2.47
C GLU A 216 -13.90 -18.58 1.78
N ILE A 217 -12.86 -18.31 2.56
CA ILE A 217 -11.55 -17.93 2.04
C ILE A 217 -10.87 -19.22 1.58
N PRO A 218 -10.32 -19.27 0.35
CA PRO A 218 -9.53 -20.40 -0.10
C PRO A 218 -8.41 -20.70 0.91
N THR A 219 -8.32 -21.95 1.32
CA THR A 219 -7.22 -22.46 2.12
C THR A 219 -5.97 -22.59 1.26
N LEU A 220 -4.81 -22.74 1.91
CA LEU A 220 -3.55 -22.95 1.19
C LEU A 220 -3.62 -24.21 0.30
N THR A 221 -4.29 -25.25 0.76
CA THR A 221 -4.54 -26.48 0.01
C THR A 221 -5.40 -26.24 -1.24
N ASP A 222 -6.39 -25.35 -1.15
CA ASP A 222 -7.20 -24.96 -2.32
C ASP A 222 -6.34 -24.25 -3.38
N LEU A 223 -5.37 -23.43 -2.95
CA LEU A 223 -4.42 -22.75 -3.86
C LEU A 223 -3.45 -23.73 -4.52
N GLU A 224 -3.01 -24.76 -3.81
CA GLU A 224 -2.17 -25.85 -4.34
C GLU A 224 -2.91 -26.72 -5.37
N THR A 225 -4.23 -26.66 -5.39
CA THR A 225 -5.09 -27.45 -6.29
C THR A 225 -5.59 -26.63 -7.49
N ILE A 226 -5.18 -25.35 -7.59
CA ILE A 226 -5.46 -24.54 -8.77
C ILE A 226 -4.66 -25.11 -9.95
N ASN A 227 -5.38 -25.74 -10.88
CA ASN A 227 -4.83 -26.13 -12.17
C ASN A 227 -4.18 -24.92 -12.82
N GLN A 228 -2.84 -24.90 -12.88
CA GLN A 228 -2.14 -23.92 -13.70
C GLN A 228 -2.58 -24.18 -15.15
N PRO A 229 -2.98 -23.14 -15.91
CA PRO A 229 -3.26 -23.32 -17.32
C PRO A 229 -2.03 -23.95 -17.98
N GLU A 230 -2.25 -25.00 -18.78
CA GLU A 230 -1.18 -25.68 -19.51
C GLU A 230 -0.29 -24.62 -20.16
N VAL A 231 0.99 -24.64 -19.80
CA VAL A 231 1.99 -23.71 -20.31
C VAL A 231 1.99 -23.88 -21.83
N SER A 232 1.36 -22.96 -22.54
CA SER A 232 1.53 -22.88 -23.99
C SER A 232 3.03 -22.67 -24.22
N PRO A 233 3.71 -23.55 -24.97
CA PRO A 233 5.16 -23.46 -25.15
C PRO A 233 5.51 -22.08 -25.69
N LEU A 234 6.55 -21.48 -25.12
CA LEU A 234 7.01 -20.16 -25.54
C LEU A 234 7.32 -20.22 -27.05
N LEU A 235 6.97 -19.16 -27.80
CA LEU A 235 7.22 -19.11 -29.24
C LEU A 235 8.70 -19.40 -29.60
N SER A 236 9.62 -19.07 -28.70
CA SER A 236 11.05 -19.40 -28.81
C SER A 236 11.34 -20.90 -28.77
N GLU A 237 10.61 -21.67 -27.97
CA GLU A 237 10.78 -23.14 -27.86
C GLU A 237 10.22 -23.85 -29.09
N LEU A 238 9.08 -23.40 -29.60
CA LEU A 238 8.52 -23.89 -30.87
C LEU A 238 9.47 -23.60 -32.04
N LEU A 239 10.01 -22.38 -32.11
CA LEU A 239 10.95 -21.99 -33.15
C LEU A 239 12.27 -22.76 -33.06
N TYR A 240 12.79 -23.00 -31.84
CA TYR A 240 13.98 -23.82 -31.62
C TYR A 240 13.78 -25.23 -32.17
N ARG A 241 12.70 -25.90 -31.77
CA ARG A 241 12.37 -27.26 -32.24
C ARG A 241 12.18 -27.32 -33.75
N TYR A 242 11.51 -26.33 -34.33
CA TYR A 242 11.28 -26.28 -35.77
C TYR A 242 12.58 -26.17 -36.58
N ILE A 243 13.53 -25.36 -36.10
CA ILE A 243 14.86 -25.23 -36.71
C ILE A 243 15.71 -26.50 -36.45
N GLU A 244 15.57 -27.13 -35.29
CA GLU A 244 16.29 -28.35 -34.93
C GLU A 244 15.84 -29.54 -35.77
N GLU A 245 14.53 -29.76 -35.90
CA GLU A 245 13.95 -30.87 -36.67
C GLU A 245 14.27 -30.75 -38.17
N ASP A 246 14.30 -29.53 -38.73
CA ASP A 246 14.66 -29.21 -40.13
C ASP A 246 14.12 -30.24 -41.14
N ALA A 247 12.85 -30.61 -40.99
CA ALA A 247 12.25 -31.77 -41.67
C ALA A 247 12.38 -31.73 -43.20
N ASN A 248 12.47 -30.52 -43.78
CA ASN A 248 12.61 -30.28 -45.21
C ASN A 248 14.02 -29.85 -45.64
N GLN A 249 15.00 -29.89 -44.73
CA GLN A 249 16.39 -29.45 -44.92
C GLN A 249 16.55 -28.00 -45.42
N VAL A 250 15.53 -27.17 -45.20
CA VAL A 250 15.51 -25.79 -45.70
C VAL A 250 16.54 -24.93 -44.96
N PHE A 251 16.76 -25.20 -43.68
CA PHE A 251 17.69 -24.43 -42.84
C PHE A 251 19.14 -24.87 -43.02
N SER A 252 19.38 -26.17 -43.22
CA SER A 252 20.71 -26.72 -43.49
C SER A 252 21.22 -26.45 -44.91
N GLN A 253 20.34 -26.30 -45.90
CA GLN A 253 20.73 -25.97 -47.28
C GLN A 253 21.19 -24.51 -47.47
N ILE A 254 20.77 -23.58 -46.61
CA ILE A 254 21.23 -22.19 -46.67
C ILE A 254 22.55 -22.11 -45.92
N HIS A 255 23.65 -21.98 -46.66
CA HIS A 255 24.99 -21.96 -46.09
C HIS A 255 25.87 -20.86 -46.70
N ILE A 256 26.95 -20.54 -46.01
CA ILE A 256 27.96 -19.59 -46.50
C ILE A 256 28.68 -20.22 -47.70
N ARG A 257 29.05 -19.40 -48.70
CA ARG A 257 29.66 -19.87 -49.95
C ARG A 257 30.88 -20.76 -49.66
N ASN A 258 30.92 -21.94 -50.26
CA ASN A 258 31.95 -22.97 -50.08
C ASN A 258 32.09 -23.51 -48.63
N ARG A 259 31.10 -23.28 -47.75
CA ARG A 259 31.11 -23.73 -46.34
C ARG A 259 29.75 -24.32 -45.94
N PRO A 260 29.45 -25.57 -46.33
CA PRO A 260 28.19 -26.25 -45.98
C PRO A 260 28.06 -26.56 -44.48
N ASP A 261 29.19 -26.60 -43.77
CA ASP A 261 29.30 -26.70 -42.32
C ASP A 261 28.71 -25.45 -41.61
N ALA A 262 28.93 -24.26 -42.17
CA ALA A 262 28.41 -22.99 -41.68
C ALA A 262 27.03 -22.67 -42.28
N ASN A 263 26.05 -23.52 -41.99
CA ASN A 263 24.66 -23.36 -42.42
C ASN A 263 23.78 -22.62 -41.41
N PHE A 264 22.62 -22.14 -41.86
CA PHE A 264 21.71 -21.33 -41.04
C PHE A 264 21.22 -22.09 -39.81
N ARG A 265 20.91 -23.39 -39.93
CA ARG A 265 20.51 -24.24 -38.80
C ARG A 265 21.56 -24.23 -37.68
N ALA A 266 22.81 -24.54 -38.01
CA ALA A 266 23.89 -24.60 -37.03
C ALA A 266 24.14 -23.26 -36.33
N ILE A 267 24.12 -22.16 -37.10
CA ILE A 267 24.35 -20.81 -36.58
C ILE A 267 23.16 -20.33 -35.72
N ALA A 268 21.92 -20.59 -36.16
CA ALA A 268 20.71 -20.22 -35.42
C ALA A 268 20.60 -20.97 -34.09
N LEU A 269 20.83 -22.29 -34.08
CA LEU A 269 20.80 -23.08 -32.84
C LEU A 269 21.88 -22.60 -31.85
N ALA A 270 23.08 -22.27 -32.33
CA ALA A 270 24.11 -21.68 -31.48
C ALA A 270 23.67 -20.33 -30.87
N LYS A 271 22.99 -19.48 -31.66
CA LYS A 271 22.40 -18.24 -31.13
C LYS A 271 21.30 -18.48 -30.09
N PHE A 272 20.43 -19.47 -30.29
CA PHE A 272 19.40 -19.83 -29.30
C PHE A 272 19.99 -20.41 -28.02
N ASN A 273 21.11 -21.13 -28.11
CA ASN A 273 21.85 -21.67 -26.98
C ASN A 273 22.75 -20.63 -26.26
N GLY A 274 22.64 -19.36 -26.63
CA GLY A 274 23.28 -18.25 -25.91
C GLY A 274 24.70 -17.90 -26.35
N TYR A 275 25.25 -18.55 -27.39
CA TYR A 275 26.59 -18.22 -27.87
C TYR A 275 26.65 -16.82 -28.49
N SER A 276 27.76 -16.12 -28.23
CA SER A 276 28.09 -14.82 -28.81
C SER A 276 28.48 -14.93 -30.28
N TRP A 277 28.52 -13.81 -31.00
CA TRP A 277 28.90 -13.85 -32.42
C TRP A 277 30.37 -14.19 -32.61
N GLU A 278 31.20 -13.79 -31.65
CA GLU A 278 32.64 -14.00 -31.59
C GLU A 278 32.96 -15.49 -31.44
N GLU A 279 32.30 -16.18 -30.50
CA GLU A 279 32.48 -17.63 -30.27
C GLU A 279 32.03 -18.46 -31.48
N ILE A 280 30.92 -18.09 -32.12
CA ILE A 280 30.43 -18.79 -33.32
C ILE A 280 31.38 -18.54 -34.49
N ALA A 281 31.87 -17.30 -34.66
CA ALA A 281 32.81 -16.94 -35.70
C ALA A 281 34.14 -17.70 -35.55
N GLU A 282 34.64 -17.87 -34.33
CA GLU A 282 35.81 -18.67 -34.01
C GLU A 282 35.59 -20.15 -34.36
N ASN A 283 34.47 -20.73 -33.92
CA ASN A 283 34.13 -22.14 -34.19
C ASN A 283 34.06 -22.46 -35.70
N PHE A 284 33.54 -21.54 -36.52
CA PHE A 284 33.48 -21.72 -37.96
C PHE A 284 34.71 -21.17 -38.72
N GLN A 285 35.66 -20.54 -38.03
CA GLN A 285 36.82 -19.85 -38.62
C GLN A 285 36.40 -18.79 -39.67
N LEU A 286 35.40 -17.98 -39.31
CA LEU A 286 34.84 -16.92 -40.14
C LEU A 286 35.00 -15.56 -39.45
N SER A 287 34.89 -14.48 -40.22
CA SER A 287 34.78 -13.15 -39.60
C SER A 287 33.38 -12.94 -39.03
N VAL A 288 33.27 -12.25 -37.88
CA VAL A 288 31.98 -11.84 -37.28
C VAL A 288 31.12 -11.06 -38.29
N SER A 289 31.74 -10.23 -39.13
CA SER A 289 31.05 -9.46 -40.18
C SER A 289 30.40 -10.38 -41.21
N THR A 290 31.11 -11.41 -41.68
CA THR A 290 30.59 -12.41 -42.63
C THR A 290 29.44 -13.18 -42.02
N LEU A 291 29.61 -13.61 -40.77
CA LEU A 291 28.64 -14.45 -40.04
C LEU A 291 27.34 -13.69 -39.75
N SER A 292 27.44 -12.47 -39.20
CA SER A 292 26.30 -11.62 -38.88
C SER A 292 25.52 -11.22 -40.14
N SER A 293 26.23 -10.80 -41.19
CA SER A 293 25.61 -10.44 -42.48
C SER A 293 24.95 -11.62 -43.18
N PHE A 294 25.51 -12.83 -43.03
CA PHE A 294 24.87 -14.05 -43.52
C PHE A 294 23.59 -14.34 -42.73
N TYR A 295 23.66 -14.35 -41.39
CA TYR A 295 22.53 -14.64 -40.53
C TYR A 295 21.35 -13.69 -40.79
N GLN A 296 21.60 -12.38 -40.85
CA GLN A 296 20.55 -11.38 -41.10
C GLN A 296 19.85 -11.59 -42.45
N ARG A 297 20.62 -11.85 -43.52
CA ARG A 297 20.07 -12.10 -44.86
C ARG A 297 19.28 -13.41 -44.91
N SER A 298 19.76 -14.44 -44.22
CA SER A 298 19.07 -15.73 -44.11
C SER A 298 17.76 -15.59 -43.33
N CYS A 299 17.72 -14.81 -42.24
CA CYS A 299 16.48 -14.49 -41.53
C CYS A 299 15.47 -13.78 -42.44
N GLN A 300 15.89 -12.81 -43.26
CA GLN A 300 15.01 -12.13 -44.21
C GLN A 300 14.44 -13.09 -45.27
N LYS A 301 15.27 -14.01 -45.77
CA LYS A 301 14.86 -15.02 -46.74
C LYS A 301 13.87 -16.04 -46.16
N LEU A 302 14.04 -16.41 -44.89
CA LEU A 302 13.25 -17.43 -44.20
C LEU A 302 12.02 -16.87 -43.46
N ALA A 303 11.97 -15.56 -43.23
CA ALA A 303 10.84 -14.87 -42.60
C ALA A 303 9.46 -15.23 -43.20
N PRO A 304 9.25 -15.28 -44.53
CA PRO A 304 7.93 -15.65 -45.07
C PRO A 304 7.55 -17.11 -44.77
N LEU A 305 8.52 -18.02 -44.73
CA LEU A 305 8.29 -19.43 -44.40
C LEU A 305 7.93 -19.59 -42.92
N LEU A 306 8.70 -18.97 -42.02
CA LEU A 306 8.43 -19.00 -40.59
C LEU A 306 7.08 -18.36 -40.23
N LYS A 307 6.69 -17.28 -40.91
CA LYS A 307 5.37 -16.66 -40.71
C LYS A 307 4.22 -17.59 -41.09
N LYS A 308 4.35 -18.36 -42.17
CA LYS A 308 3.32 -19.30 -42.61
C LYS A 308 3.15 -20.46 -41.63
N GLU A 309 4.26 -21.02 -41.16
CA GLU A 309 4.29 -22.24 -40.36
C GLU A 309 4.02 -22.00 -38.87
N LEU A 310 4.28 -20.78 -38.35
CA LEU A 310 4.03 -20.41 -36.94
C LEU A 310 2.73 -19.63 -36.71
N GLN A 311 1.94 -19.34 -37.76
CA GLN A 311 0.60 -18.73 -37.67
C GLN A 311 -0.54 -19.75 -37.83
N SER A 312 -0.21 -21.04 -38.03
CA SER A 312 -1.17 -22.15 -38.12
C SER A 312 -1.35 -22.82 -36.77
#